data_AF-A0A5A5S9D4-F1
#
_entry.id   AF-A0A5A5S9D4-F1
#
_cell.length_a   1.000
_cell.length_b   1.000
_cell.length_c   1.000
_cell.angle_alpha   90.00
_cell.angle_beta   90.00
_cell.angle_gamma   90.00
#
_symmetry.space_group_name_H-M   'P 1'
#
loop_
_entity.id
_entity.type
_entity.pdbx_description
1 polymer ?
#
loop_
_entity_poly.entity_id
_entity_poly.type
_entity_poly.pdbx_seq_one_letter_code
_entity_poly.pdbx_strand_id
1 'polypeptide(L)'
;MKLAITPLVLSTATFGLMLGVSQNAQAAGLIPNVTASTTIGSATPGTWNIANTVNGVGLLPSNTPSLTGSHAASSGGTSANAWRSVTNTYTTGTITFNFNRIYNLAGFTFWNLGGSIQLAGQGIKNVTIEYSLNGVDWTTLTGAPTSFAQGPASSGNVPAQVFDFSPVHATNVRFSNMVRNV
;
A
#
# COMPACT_ATOMS: atom_id res chain seq x y z
N MET A 1 12.17 36.27 -27.70
CA MET A 1 10.84 36.01 -27.06
C MET A 1 10.03 35.09 -27.96
N LYS A 2 9.65 33.91 -27.47
CA LYS A 2 8.34 33.29 -27.73
C LYS A 2 8.14 32.14 -26.74
N LEU A 3 7.41 32.42 -25.67
CA LEU A 3 6.77 31.41 -24.84
C LEU A 3 5.31 31.37 -25.27
N ALA A 4 4.81 30.19 -25.63
CA ALA A 4 3.42 29.79 -25.42
C ALA A 4 3.33 28.26 -25.47
N ILE A 5 2.92 27.71 -24.34
CA ILE A 5 2.74 26.32 -23.95
C ILE A 5 1.28 25.92 -24.23
N THR A 6 0.98 24.68 -24.62
CA THR A 6 0.03 23.83 -23.85
C THR A 6 0.05 22.36 -24.28
N PRO A 7 -0.09 21.42 -23.31
CA PRO A 7 0.17 19.99 -23.48
C PRO A 7 -1.12 19.20 -23.70
N LEU A 8 -0.99 17.97 -24.19
CA LEU A 8 -2.00 16.94 -23.99
C LEU A 8 -1.29 15.63 -23.65
N VAL A 9 -1.24 15.31 -22.36
CA VAL A 9 -0.87 13.96 -21.91
C VAL A 9 -1.96 13.51 -20.95
N LEU A 10 -2.85 12.69 -21.48
CA LEU A 10 -3.80 11.92 -20.68
C LEU A 10 -3.10 10.60 -20.33
N SER A 11 -2.68 10.45 -19.08
CA SER A 11 -2.15 9.18 -18.58
C SER A 11 -2.78 8.86 -17.22
N THR A 12 -3.76 7.97 -17.29
CA THR A 12 -4.46 7.39 -16.16
C THR A 12 -3.63 6.29 -15.47
N ALA A 13 -2.61 6.68 -14.69
CA ALA A 13 -1.79 5.73 -13.91
C ALA A 13 -2.43 5.18 -12.62
N THR A 14 -2.64 3.88 -12.60
CA THR A 14 -3.24 3.03 -11.58
C THR A 14 -2.34 2.83 -10.32
N PHE A 15 -2.89 2.59 -9.12
CA PHE A 15 -2.14 2.51 -7.84
C PHE A 15 -2.28 1.20 -7.08
N GLY A 16 -1.22 0.51 -6.68
CA GLY A 16 -1.31 -0.66 -5.79
C GLY A 16 -0.58 -0.56 -4.45
N LEU A 17 -0.99 -1.40 -3.51
CA LEU A 17 -0.59 -1.40 -2.09
C LEU A 17 -0.47 -2.83 -1.56
N MET A 18 0.41 -3.04 -0.57
CA MET A 18 0.60 -4.22 0.26
C MET A 18 1.09 -3.74 1.63
N LEU A 19 0.43 -4.10 2.73
CA LEU A 19 0.74 -3.67 4.11
C LEU A 19 0.93 -4.89 5.03
N GLY A 20 2.08 -5.02 5.68
CA GLY A 20 2.30 -5.96 6.79
C GLY A 20 2.72 -5.22 8.07
N VAL A 21 2.00 -5.31 9.18
CA VAL A 21 2.28 -4.55 10.42
C VAL A 21 3.21 -5.30 11.40
N SER A 22 4.15 -4.61 12.06
CA SER A 22 5.05 -5.12 13.11
C SER A 22 4.64 -4.66 14.52
N GLN A 23 4.89 -5.49 15.54
CA GLN A 23 4.71 -5.19 16.99
C GLN A 23 6.01 -5.46 17.75
N ASN A 24 6.19 -4.86 18.94
CA ASN A 24 7.36 -5.12 19.78
C ASN A 24 7.07 -5.51 21.24
N ALA A 25 7.99 -6.36 21.73
CA ALA A 25 8.28 -6.86 23.09
C ALA A 25 7.56 -8.09 23.69
N GLN A 26 6.48 -8.64 23.12
CA GLN A 26 6.04 -10.01 23.48
C GLN A 26 5.44 -10.86 22.35
N ALA A 27 5.38 -10.36 21.11
CA ALA A 27 5.12 -11.17 19.92
C ALA A 27 5.55 -10.40 18.65
N ALA A 28 6.76 -10.64 18.17
CA ALA A 28 7.25 -10.15 16.87
C ALA A 28 6.59 -10.92 15.71
N GLY A 29 5.26 -10.92 15.67
CA GLY A 29 4.46 -11.73 14.76
C GLY A 29 3.58 -10.88 13.86
N LEU A 30 3.33 -11.41 12.67
CA LEU A 30 2.29 -10.89 11.77
C LEU A 30 0.95 -10.86 12.51
N ILE A 31 0.19 -9.78 12.32
CA ILE A 31 -1.19 -9.75 12.78
C ILE A 31 -2.00 -10.73 11.91
N PRO A 32 -2.66 -11.74 12.51
CA PRO A 32 -3.47 -12.68 11.75
C PRO A 32 -4.79 -12.05 11.30
N ASN A 33 -5.34 -12.56 10.20
CA ASN A 33 -6.68 -12.25 9.70
C ASN A 33 -6.93 -10.76 9.40
N VAL A 34 -5.89 -10.00 9.03
CA VAL A 34 -6.09 -8.61 8.59
C VAL A 34 -6.97 -8.59 7.35
N THR A 35 -7.97 -7.74 7.34
CA THR A 35 -8.78 -7.45 6.15
C THR A 35 -8.50 -6.03 5.67
N ALA A 36 -8.65 -5.82 4.37
CA ALA A 36 -8.45 -4.51 3.76
C ALA A 36 -9.68 -4.12 2.94
N SER A 37 -10.05 -2.85 2.99
CA SER A 37 -11.13 -2.26 2.21
C SER A 37 -10.70 -0.90 1.64
N THR A 38 -11.36 -0.45 0.59
CA THR A 38 -11.05 0.85 0.00
C THR A 38 -12.28 1.51 -0.61
N THR A 39 -12.35 2.83 -0.52
CA THR A 39 -13.36 3.65 -1.22
C THR A 39 -12.94 4.01 -2.65
N ILE A 40 -11.73 3.63 -3.06
CA ILE A 40 -11.09 4.03 -4.32
C ILE A 40 -11.52 3.12 -5.49
N GLY A 41 -11.88 1.87 -5.20
CA GLY A 41 -12.16 0.83 -6.19
C GLY A 41 -10.89 0.13 -6.71
N SER A 42 -11.05 -0.95 -7.48
CA SER A 42 -9.95 -1.74 -8.09
C SER A 42 -10.00 -1.73 -9.61
N ALA A 43 -8.90 -1.40 -10.30
CA ALA A 43 -8.78 -1.55 -11.75
C ALA A 43 -9.03 -3.02 -12.10
N THR A 44 -10.05 -3.30 -12.90
CA THR A 44 -10.52 -4.67 -13.17
C THR A 44 -10.85 -5.45 -11.88
N PRO A 45 -12.07 -5.29 -11.35
CA PRO A 45 -12.55 -6.03 -10.18
C PRO A 45 -12.30 -7.54 -10.31
N GLY A 46 -11.81 -8.17 -9.23
CA GLY A 46 -11.41 -9.58 -9.21
C GLY A 46 -9.96 -9.85 -9.61
N THR A 47 -9.31 -8.92 -10.33
CA THR A 47 -7.88 -9.03 -10.71
C THR A 47 -7.00 -8.25 -9.74
N TRP A 48 -7.14 -6.92 -9.67
CA TRP A 48 -6.31 -6.07 -8.82
C TRP A 48 -6.95 -5.86 -7.44
N ASN A 49 -7.10 -6.95 -6.70
CA ASN A 49 -7.94 -7.03 -5.50
C ASN A 49 -7.29 -6.34 -4.29
N ILE A 50 -8.08 -5.60 -3.50
CA ILE A 50 -7.60 -4.98 -2.24
C ILE A 50 -7.17 -6.03 -1.22
N ALA A 51 -7.75 -7.24 -1.27
CA ALA A 51 -7.34 -8.35 -0.43
C ALA A 51 -5.88 -8.78 -0.69
N ASN A 52 -5.36 -8.53 -1.88
CA ASN A 52 -3.95 -8.81 -2.20
C ASN A 52 -3.00 -8.00 -1.33
N THR A 53 -3.45 -6.93 -0.68
CA THR A 53 -2.61 -6.10 0.18
C THR A 53 -2.23 -6.75 1.52
N VAL A 54 -2.92 -7.84 1.91
CA VAL A 54 -2.81 -8.44 3.25
C VAL A 54 -2.73 -9.97 3.23
N ASN A 55 -3.04 -10.61 2.10
CA ASN A 55 -3.08 -12.08 2.00
C ASN A 55 -1.73 -12.73 1.63
N GLY A 56 -0.71 -11.91 1.31
CA GLY A 56 0.64 -12.37 0.99
C GLY A 56 0.83 -12.90 -0.43
N VAL A 57 -0.18 -12.85 -1.31
CA VAL A 57 -0.01 -13.24 -2.71
C VAL A 57 1.10 -12.42 -3.37
N GLY A 58 1.99 -13.05 -4.12
CA GLY A 58 3.15 -12.39 -4.70
C GLY A 58 4.36 -12.28 -3.77
N LEU A 59 4.22 -12.48 -2.45
CA LEU A 59 5.39 -12.56 -1.56
C LEU A 59 6.11 -13.90 -1.75
N LEU A 60 7.41 -13.82 -2.01
CA LEU A 60 8.26 -14.98 -2.18
C LEU A 60 8.74 -15.53 -0.82
N PRO A 61 8.97 -16.85 -0.73
CA PRO A 61 8.84 -17.86 -1.79
C PRO A 61 7.45 -18.50 -1.90
N SER A 62 6.56 -18.25 -0.94
CA SER A 62 5.40 -19.12 -0.67
C SER A 62 4.02 -18.47 -0.80
N ASN A 63 3.93 -17.22 -1.26
CA ASN A 63 2.69 -16.44 -1.27
C ASN A 63 2.05 -16.32 0.12
N THR A 64 2.89 -16.16 1.15
CA THR A 64 2.46 -16.04 2.54
C THR A 64 2.81 -14.66 3.08
N PRO A 65 1.96 -14.05 3.92
CA PRO A 65 2.27 -12.77 4.56
C PRO A 65 3.65 -12.80 5.23
N SER A 66 4.39 -11.71 5.11
CA SER A 66 5.73 -11.51 5.68
C SER A 66 5.95 -10.03 5.93
N LEU A 67 6.91 -9.70 6.81
CA LEU A 67 7.37 -8.33 7.06
C LEU A 67 8.69 -8.01 6.34
N THR A 68 9.33 -8.99 5.72
CA THR A 68 10.68 -8.83 5.16
C THR A 68 10.84 -9.50 3.79
N GLY A 69 9.79 -10.17 3.29
CA GLY A 69 9.81 -10.88 2.02
C GLY A 69 10.04 -9.96 0.81
N SER A 70 10.58 -10.55 -0.25
CA SER A 70 10.58 -9.91 -1.57
C SER A 70 9.24 -10.18 -2.26
N HIS A 71 8.68 -9.17 -2.91
CA HIS A 71 7.45 -9.32 -3.66
C HIS A 71 7.75 -9.51 -5.15
N ALA A 72 7.22 -10.55 -5.78
CA ALA A 72 7.33 -10.73 -7.22
C ALA A 72 6.67 -9.57 -7.97
N ALA A 73 7.24 -9.14 -9.09
CA ALA A 73 6.61 -8.11 -9.93
C ALA A 73 5.16 -8.49 -10.24
N SER A 74 4.23 -7.55 -10.09
CA SER A 74 2.89 -7.75 -10.61
C SER A 74 2.93 -7.70 -12.13
N SER A 75 2.18 -8.57 -12.80
CA SER A 75 1.92 -8.47 -14.24
C SER A 75 0.46 -8.09 -14.46
N GLY A 76 0.18 -7.25 -15.47
CA GLY A 76 -1.19 -6.99 -15.91
C GLY A 76 -1.88 -8.26 -16.43
N GLY A 77 -3.22 -8.25 -16.47
CA GLY A 77 -4.02 -9.43 -16.84
C GLY A 77 -4.41 -10.27 -15.62
N THR A 78 -4.75 -11.55 -15.81
CA THR A 78 -5.33 -12.45 -14.78
C THR A 78 -4.38 -12.85 -13.64
N SER A 79 -3.13 -12.35 -13.62
CA SER A 79 -2.08 -12.74 -12.65
C SER A 79 -1.65 -11.58 -11.74
N ALA A 80 -2.53 -10.60 -11.51
CA ALA A 80 -2.23 -9.52 -10.58
C ALA A 80 -2.14 -10.04 -9.14
N ASN A 81 -1.00 -9.78 -8.51
CA ASN A 81 -0.69 -10.15 -7.12
C ASN A 81 -0.59 -8.93 -6.20
N ALA A 82 -1.12 -7.78 -6.63
CA ALA A 82 -1.21 -6.57 -5.83
C ALA A 82 -2.61 -5.97 -5.97
N TRP A 83 -2.92 -4.99 -5.13
CA TRP A 83 -4.04 -4.10 -5.41
C TRP A 83 -3.68 -3.15 -6.55
N ARG A 84 -4.68 -2.57 -7.22
CA ARG A 84 -4.49 -1.46 -8.18
C ARG A 84 -5.79 -0.66 -8.26
N SER A 85 -5.77 0.66 -8.07
CA SER A 85 -6.98 1.52 -8.08
C SER A 85 -7.71 1.56 -9.43
N VAL A 86 -8.96 2.00 -9.57
CA VAL A 86 -9.59 2.12 -10.91
C VAL A 86 -9.09 3.31 -11.75
N THR A 87 -8.72 4.41 -11.10
CA THR A 87 -8.20 5.63 -11.73
C THR A 87 -6.84 6.01 -11.15
N ASN A 88 -6.34 7.20 -11.46
CA ASN A 88 -4.95 7.61 -11.29
C ASN A 88 -4.68 8.79 -10.38
N THR A 89 -5.73 9.33 -9.78
CA THR A 89 -5.67 10.52 -8.95
C THR A 89 -6.74 10.39 -7.89
N TYR A 90 -6.33 10.27 -6.63
CA TYR A 90 -7.26 10.17 -5.50
C TYR A 90 -6.76 11.02 -4.34
N THR A 91 -7.14 12.29 -4.35
CA THR A 91 -6.97 13.14 -3.18
C THR A 91 -8.06 12.89 -2.13
N THR A 92 -9.10 12.11 -2.44
CA THR A 92 -10.34 11.99 -1.63
C THR A 92 -10.74 10.55 -1.27
N GLY A 93 -9.84 9.57 -1.46
CA GLY A 93 -10.11 8.16 -1.18
C GLY A 93 -9.31 7.60 0.01
N THR A 94 -9.75 6.45 0.53
CA THR A 94 -9.10 5.79 1.66
C THR A 94 -8.85 4.31 1.41
N ILE A 95 -7.82 3.78 2.05
CA ILE A 95 -7.63 2.34 2.22
C ILE A 95 -7.56 2.05 3.71
N THR A 96 -8.41 1.14 4.17
CA THR A 96 -8.54 0.82 5.59
C THR A 96 -8.18 -0.63 5.81
N PHE A 97 -7.31 -0.85 6.80
CA PHE A 97 -6.90 -2.15 7.30
C PHE A 97 -7.59 -2.39 8.64
N ASN A 98 -8.17 -3.57 8.81
CA ASN A 98 -8.86 -3.99 10.03
C ASN A 98 -8.19 -5.24 10.61
N PHE A 99 -7.81 -5.15 11.88
CA PHE A 99 -7.12 -6.22 12.61
C PHE A 99 -8.06 -7.12 13.43
N ASN A 100 -9.36 -6.81 13.44
CA ASN A 100 -10.45 -7.46 14.18
C ASN A 100 -10.35 -7.41 15.71
N ARG A 101 -9.27 -6.85 16.26
CA ARG A 101 -9.09 -6.53 17.68
C ARG A 101 -8.00 -5.48 17.84
N ILE A 102 -7.89 -4.93 19.04
CA ILE A 102 -6.84 -3.96 19.37
C ILE A 102 -5.49 -4.66 19.48
N TYR A 103 -4.48 -4.07 18.85
CA TYR A 103 -3.08 -4.46 18.95
C TYR A 103 -2.21 -3.25 19.27
N ASN A 104 -1.04 -3.50 19.85
CA ASN A 104 -0.01 -2.48 20.05
C ASN A 104 0.92 -2.45 18.82
N LEU A 105 0.60 -1.60 17.84
CA LEU A 105 1.34 -1.49 16.58
C LEU A 105 2.63 -0.72 16.79
N ALA A 106 3.75 -1.25 16.32
CA ALA A 106 5.06 -0.59 16.39
C ALA A 106 5.64 -0.26 15.01
N GLY A 107 5.02 -0.75 13.93
CA GLY A 107 5.50 -0.50 12.58
C GLY A 107 4.67 -1.20 11.50
N PHE A 108 5.12 -1.08 10.26
CA PHE A 108 4.65 -1.87 9.14
C PHE A 108 5.67 -1.95 8.01
N THR A 109 5.39 -2.79 7.04
CA THR A 109 6.14 -3.01 5.82
C THR A 109 5.23 -2.75 4.64
N PHE A 110 5.78 -2.07 3.64
CA PHE A 110 5.07 -1.66 2.43
C PHE A 110 5.84 -2.09 1.19
N TRP A 111 5.12 -2.59 0.18
CA TRP A 111 5.66 -2.85 -1.15
C TRP A 111 4.90 -1.98 -2.15
N ASN A 112 5.64 -1.10 -2.83
CA ASN A 112 5.08 -0.23 -3.85
C ASN A 112 5.06 -0.94 -5.20
N LEU A 113 4.15 -0.56 -6.11
CA LEU A 113 4.15 -1.14 -7.45
C LEU A 113 5.47 -0.87 -8.18
N GLY A 114 6.00 -1.91 -8.80
CA GLY A 114 7.27 -1.90 -9.51
C GLY A 114 7.56 -3.26 -10.13
N GLY A 115 8.83 -3.49 -10.48
CA GLY A 115 9.26 -4.74 -11.10
C GLY A 115 9.01 -4.79 -12.61
N SER A 116 8.67 -3.65 -13.23
CA SER A 116 8.64 -3.47 -14.69
C SER A 116 8.60 -1.98 -15.03
N ILE A 117 9.05 -1.60 -16.23
CA ILE A 117 9.00 -0.20 -16.72
C ILE A 117 7.57 0.33 -16.75
N GLN A 118 6.59 -0.53 -17.09
CA GLN A 118 5.18 -0.13 -17.16
C GLN A 118 4.61 0.20 -15.78
N LEU A 119 5.01 -0.53 -14.74
CA LEU A 119 4.56 -0.31 -13.36
C LEU A 119 5.46 0.68 -12.59
N ALA A 120 6.67 0.94 -13.09
CA ALA A 120 7.56 1.95 -12.55
C ALA A 120 6.89 3.32 -12.57
N GLY A 121 6.62 3.90 -11.39
CA GLY A 121 5.94 5.19 -11.28
C GLY A 121 4.42 5.08 -11.07
N GLN A 122 3.91 3.85 -10.97
CA GLN A 122 2.63 3.56 -10.34
C GLN A 122 2.81 3.43 -8.83
N GLY A 123 1.72 3.58 -8.08
CA GLY A 123 1.71 3.41 -6.63
C GLY A 123 1.81 4.69 -5.81
N ILE A 124 1.84 4.53 -4.49
CA ILE A 124 1.61 5.61 -3.52
C ILE A 124 2.95 6.29 -3.23
N LYS A 125 3.03 7.61 -3.43
CA LYS A 125 4.16 8.45 -3.04
C LYS A 125 3.92 9.11 -1.71
N ASN A 126 2.90 9.95 -1.62
CA ASN A 126 2.55 10.65 -0.38
C ASN A 126 1.32 10.00 0.24
N VAL A 127 1.25 10.01 1.57
CA VAL A 127 0.16 9.41 2.33
C VAL A 127 0.01 10.11 3.67
N THR A 128 -1.22 10.22 4.16
CA THR A 128 -1.50 10.41 5.58
C THR A 128 -1.89 9.07 6.17
N ILE A 129 -1.21 8.69 7.26
CA ILE A 129 -1.49 7.44 7.97
C ILE A 129 -2.19 7.78 9.28
N GLU A 130 -3.32 7.14 9.50
CA GLU A 130 -4.17 7.33 10.65
C GLU A 130 -4.47 5.98 11.29
N TYR A 131 -4.79 5.99 12.58
CA TYR A 131 -5.20 4.80 13.32
C TYR A 131 -6.50 5.06 14.09
N SER A 132 -7.18 3.98 14.45
CA SER A 132 -8.43 4.02 15.20
C SER A 132 -8.52 2.87 16.20
N LEU A 133 -9.16 3.15 17.34
CA LEU A 133 -9.51 2.16 18.38
C LEU A 133 -10.92 1.58 18.20
N ASN A 134 -11.77 2.21 17.39
CA ASN A 134 -13.17 1.82 17.21
C ASN A 134 -13.59 1.72 15.72
N GLY A 135 -12.70 2.02 14.79
CA GLY A 135 -12.96 2.03 13.35
C GLY A 135 -13.73 3.25 12.84
N VAL A 136 -14.08 4.20 13.72
CA VAL A 136 -14.91 5.37 13.41
C VAL A 136 -14.13 6.67 13.61
N ASP A 137 -13.48 6.82 14.75
CA ASP A 137 -12.69 8.00 15.11
C ASP A 137 -11.23 7.77 14.72
N TRP A 138 -10.64 8.74 14.01
CA TRP A 138 -9.30 8.60 13.43
C TRP A 138 -8.35 9.63 14.01
N THR A 139 -7.16 9.17 14.37
CA THR A 139 -6.05 10.01 14.82
C THR A 139 -4.88 9.80 13.87
N THR A 140 -4.23 10.89 13.45
CA THR A 140 -2.99 10.79 12.65
C THR A 140 -1.90 10.06 13.44
N LEU A 141 -1.27 9.07 12.82
CA LEU A 141 -0.19 8.29 13.44
C LEU A 141 1.12 9.10 13.36
N THR A 142 1.44 9.80 14.44
CA THR A 142 2.69 10.57 14.53
C THR A 142 3.91 9.64 14.47
N GLY A 143 4.89 9.98 13.62
CA GLY A 143 6.09 9.17 13.41
C GLY A 143 5.97 8.13 12.30
N ALA A 144 4.77 7.89 11.75
CA ALA A 144 4.61 7.11 10.53
C ALA A 144 5.23 7.84 9.33
N PRO A 145 5.63 7.12 8.27
CA PRO A 145 6.09 7.75 7.04
C PRO A 145 4.96 8.58 6.41
N THR A 146 5.31 9.77 5.91
CA THR A 146 4.43 10.61 5.08
C THR A 146 4.63 10.35 3.59
N SER A 147 5.65 9.56 3.23
CA SER A 147 5.89 9.15 1.86
C SER A 147 6.57 7.78 1.76
N PHE A 148 6.38 7.12 0.62
CA PHE A 148 7.02 5.86 0.26
C PHE A 148 7.94 6.04 -0.96
N ALA A 149 8.99 5.24 -1.02
CA ALA A 149 9.83 5.16 -2.22
C ALA A 149 9.05 4.52 -3.38
N GLN A 150 9.36 4.96 -4.59
CA GLN A 150 8.84 4.37 -5.82
C GLN A 150 9.35 2.92 -5.97
N GLY A 151 8.52 2.02 -6.50
CA GLY A 151 8.97 0.68 -6.84
C GLY A 151 9.98 0.67 -7.99
N PRO A 152 10.83 -0.36 -8.09
CA PRO A 152 11.91 -0.40 -9.08
C PRO A 152 11.36 -0.47 -10.52
N ALA A 153 12.05 0.19 -11.44
CA ALA A 153 11.72 0.16 -12.87
C ALA A 153 12.25 -1.07 -13.62
N SER A 154 13.30 -1.69 -13.07
CA SER A 154 13.85 -2.93 -13.59
C SER A 154 12.87 -4.08 -13.41
N SER A 155 12.88 -5.01 -14.36
CA SER A 155 12.19 -6.29 -14.21
C SER A 155 12.70 -7.03 -12.97
N GLY A 156 11.80 -7.53 -12.12
CA GLY A 156 12.17 -8.38 -11.00
C GLY A 156 11.44 -8.06 -9.71
N ASN A 157 11.96 -8.59 -8.61
CA ASN A 157 11.30 -8.48 -7.31
C ASN A 157 11.33 -7.04 -6.78
N VAL A 158 10.23 -6.67 -6.15
CA VAL A 158 10.07 -5.42 -5.42
C VAL A 158 10.51 -5.66 -3.97
N PRO A 159 11.47 -4.87 -3.45
CA PRO A 159 11.89 -4.96 -2.06
C PRO A 159 10.86 -4.33 -1.11
N ALA A 160 10.88 -4.81 0.13
CA ALA A 160 10.12 -4.28 1.24
C ALA A 160 10.62 -2.88 1.65
N GLN A 161 9.70 -2.00 2.04
CA GLN A 161 9.99 -0.79 2.80
C GLN A 161 9.48 -0.98 4.22
N VAL A 162 10.38 -1.12 5.18
CA VAL A 162 10.06 -1.34 6.59
C VAL A 162 10.05 0.00 7.32
N PHE A 163 9.00 0.26 8.08
CA PHE A 163 8.77 1.48 8.83
C PHE A 163 8.43 1.13 10.26
N ASP A 164 9.14 1.75 11.19
CA ASP A 164 8.88 1.64 12.62
C ASP A 164 8.46 3.01 13.17
N PHE A 165 7.65 3.01 14.22
CA PHE A 165 7.18 4.19 14.91
C PHE A 165 6.93 3.90 16.39
N SER A 166 6.72 4.95 17.18
CA SER A 166 6.35 4.81 18.59
C SER A 166 5.07 4.00 18.74
N PRO A 167 5.02 2.96 19.60
CA PRO A 167 3.88 2.06 19.63
C PRO A 167 2.54 2.73 19.93
N VAL A 168 1.50 2.34 19.20
CA VAL A 168 0.12 2.82 19.37
C VAL A 168 -0.87 1.68 19.45
N HIS A 169 -1.91 1.83 20.28
CA HIS A 169 -3.02 0.88 20.32
C HIS A 169 -4.00 1.17 19.18
N ALA A 170 -4.28 0.17 18.34
CA ALA A 170 -5.19 0.31 17.22
C ALA A 170 -5.90 -1.00 16.86
N THR A 171 -7.15 -0.89 16.42
CA THR A 171 -7.90 -1.96 15.73
C THR A 171 -7.96 -1.73 14.22
N ASN A 172 -7.71 -0.50 13.76
CA ASN A 172 -7.63 -0.16 12.35
C ASN A 172 -6.49 0.80 12.05
N VAL A 173 -5.97 0.71 10.82
CA VAL A 173 -5.11 1.72 10.20
C VAL A 173 -5.75 2.17 8.90
N ARG A 174 -5.64 3.45 8.57
CA ARG A 174 -6.16 4.03 7.33
C ARG A 174 -5.09 4.85 6.65
N PHE A 175 -5.01 4.66 5.33
CA PHE A 175 -4.27 5.53 4.43
C PHE A 175 -5.24 6.49 3.77
N SER A 176 -4.95 7.78 3.84
CA SER A 176 -5.73 8.88 3.28
C SER A 176 -4.81 9.90 2.58
N ASN A 177 -5.39 10.88 1.89
CA ASN A 177 -4.65 11.94 1.18
C ASN A 177 -3.53 11.41 0.25
N MET A 178 -3.78 10.26 -0.39
CA MET A 178 -2.75 9.56 -1.16
C MET A 178 -2.45 10.27 -2.49
N VAL A 179 -1.18 10.43 -2.81
CA VAL A 179 -0.73 11.01 -4.09
C VAL A 179 0.24 10.07 -4.78
N ARG A 180 0.20 10.00 -6.12
CA ARG A 180 1.05 9.09 -6.92
C ARG A 180 2.51 9.50 -6.96
N ASN A 181 3.33 8.51 -7.28
CA ASN A 181 4.65 8.72 -7.86
C ASN A 181 4.48 9.50 -9.19
N VAL A 182 5.28 10.56 -9.35
CA VAL A 182 5.35 11.38 -10.57
C VAL A 182 6.74 11.23 -11.14
#